data_AF-A0A120AHE0-F1
#
_entry.id   AF-A0A120AHE0-F1
#
_cell.length_a   1.000
_cell.length_b   1.000
_cell.length_c   1.000
_cell.angle_alpha   90.00
_cell.angle_beta   90.00
_cell.angle_gamma   90.00
#
_symmetry.space_group_name_H-M   'P 1'
#
loop_
_entity.id
_entity.type
_entity.pdbx_description
1 polymer ?
#
loop_
_entity_poly.entity_id
_entity_poly.type
_entity_poly.pdbx_seq_one_letter_code
_entity_poly.pdbx_strand_id
1 'polypeptide(L)'
;MGDVVNIDFLTDLIDLSARIGADPLLVQGGGGNTSLKRDDVLWVKASGTWLAHARERDIFVPLPLAKVRDALRHEDGEARLAQLGSALTLRPSIETSLHALLPHPLVVHVHSVNTIAWAIRTRAQAQLATLLDGLDWAWIAYQRPGYPLTRAVAQVLSTRSPDVLVLANHGLVIGANDRVQADALLAEVERRVAIVERVAPPSQPQRLAAVNDLHWALPGTESVHGLATDAQALQIARDGVLYPDHAVFLGHCAAVVGEGESLSQAVERTTADSGVAPAFALVPGAGVLTVPGLSDGAQAMLQCLALVALRVCEDDGLVRLGEADVAALIDWEAEKYRRSLVRTHN
;
A
#
# COMPACT_ATOMS: atom_id res chain seq x y z
N MET A 1 -25.28 1.62 -19.37
CA MET A 1 -24.42 2.81 -19.23
C MET A 1 -25.05 3.66 -18.15
N GLY A 2 -24.58 3.50 -16.91
CA GLY A 2 -25.04 4.34 -15.81
C GLY A 2 -24.35 5.70 -15.96
N ASP A 3 -25.13 6.77 -15.89
CA ASP A 3 -24.62 8.13 -15.91
C ASP A 3 -23.58 8.29 -14.79
N VAL A 4 -22.35 8.62 -15.19
CA VAL A 4 -21.31 9.07 -14.26
C VAL A 4 -21.89 10.30 -13.58
N VAL A 5 -22.29 10.17 -12.32
CA VAL A 5 -22.72 11.31 -11.52
C VAL A 5 -21.44 12.06 -11.14
N ASN A 6 -20.85 12.74 -12.11
CA ASN A 6 -19.78 13.68 -11.88
C ASN A 6 -20.42 14.89 -11.22
N ILE A 7 -20.63 14.82 -9.91
CA ILE A 7 -21.13 15.98 -9.17
C ILE A 7 -20.03 17.02 -9.24
N ASP A 8 -20.29 18.18 -9.85
CA ASP A 8 -19.29 19.23 -10.14
C ASP A 8 -18.32 19.52 -8.97
N PHE A 9 -18.79 19.37 -7.72
CA PHE A 9 -17.96 19.59 -6.54
C PHE A 9 -16.89 18.51 -6.25
N LEU A 10 -17.00 17.31 -6.82
CA LEU A 10 -16.03 16.23 -6.69
C LEU A 10 -14.90 16.32 -7.71
N THR A 11 -15.00 17.22 -8.69
CA THR A 11 -14.01 17.36 -9.77
C THR A 11 -12.58 17.45 -9.23
N ASP A 12 -12.35 18.28 -8.20
CA ASP A 12 -11.02 18.41 -7.60
C ASP A 12 -10.53 17.14 -6.90
N LEU A 13 -11.43 16.40 -6.23
CA LEU A 13 -11.11 15.12 -5.62
C LEU A 13 -10.76 14.07 -6.69
N ILE A 14 -11.56 14.00 -7.76
CA ILE A 14 -11.35 13.10 -8.90
C ILE A 14 -10.01 13.40 -9.58
N ASP A 15 -9.73 14.67 -9.86
CA ASP A 15 -8.51 15.09 -10.54
C ASP A 15 -7.27 14.84 -9.68
N LEU A 16 -7.32 15.16 -8.39
CA LEU A 16 -6.24 14.85 -7.45
C LEU A 16 -5.97 13.35 -7.42
N SER A 17 -7.03 12.55 -7.27
CA SER A 17 -6.96 11.09 -7.16
C SER A 17 -6.38 10.45 -8.42
N ALA A 18 -6.85 10.84 -9.60
CA ALA A 18 -6.33 10.32 -10.86
C ALA A 18 -4.85 10.67 -11.05
N ARG A 19 -4.42 11.88 -10.67
CA ARG A 19 -3.01 12.28 -10.78
C ARG A 19 -2.11 11.48 -9.84
N ILE A 20 -2.41 11.48 -8.53
CA ILE A 20 -1.56 10.76 -7.57
C ILE A 20 -1.64 9.24 -7.77
N GLY A 21 -2.79 8.73 -8.24
CA GLY A 21 -3.00 7.34 -8.56
C GLY A 21 -2.22 6.85 -9.77
N ALA A 22 -1.86 7.74 -10.68
CA ALA A 22 -1.04 7.44 -11.85
C ALA A 22 0.48 7.49 -11.57
N ASP A 23 0.88 7.99 -10.40
CA ASP A 23 2.29 8.06 -10.01
C ASP A 23 2.67 6.83 -9.15
N PRO A 24 3.48 5.89 -9.68
CA PRO A 24 3.88 4.68 -8.96
C PRO A 24 4.82 4.98 -7.77
N LEU A 25 5.33 6.20 -7.60
CA LEU A 25 6.05 6.60 -6.39
C LEU A 25 5.11 6.97 -5.24
N LEU A 26 3.83 7.26 -5.53
CA LEU A 26 2.83 7.65 -4.53
C LEU A 26 1.79 6.56 -4.27
N VAL A 27 1.28 5.91 -5.33
CA VAL A 27 0.20 4.92 -5.21
C VAL A 27 0.47 3.75 -6.15
N GLN A 28 0.37 2.53 -5.64
CA GLN A 28 0.58 1.32 -6.43
C GLN A 28 -0.67 0.44 -6.42
N GLY A 29 -1.20 0.16 -7.61
CA GLY A 29 -2.39 -0.66 -7.82
C GLY A 29 -3.59 -0.16 -7.00
N GLY A 30 -4.11 -1.05 -6.15
CA GLY A 30 -5.27 -0.78 -5.29
C GLY A 30 -4.95 -0.04 -3.98
N GLY A 31 -3.68 0.27 -3.70
CA GLY A 31 -3.24 0.98 -2.50
C GLY A 31 -3.71 2.43 -2.45
N GLY A 32 -3.48 3.11 -1.32
CA GLY A 32 -3.87 4.49 -1.09
C GLY A 32 -5.38 4.78 -1.17
N ASN A 33 -5.79 5.93 -0.67
CA ASN A 33 -7.17 6.38 -0.75
C ASN A 33 -7.29 7.89 -0.52
N THR A 34 -8.33 8.50 -1.10
CA THR A 34 -8.64 9.91 -0.93
C THR A 34 -10.08 10.05 -0.47
N SER A 35 -10.38 11.17 0.21
CA SER A 35 -11.74 11.50 0.60
C SER A 35 -12.02 13.00 0.67
N LEU A 36 -13.26 13.39 0.42
CA LEU A 36 -13.78 14.73 0.67
C LEU A 36 -14.95 14.68 1.67
N LYS A 37 -14.93 15.54 2.68
CA LYS A 37 -16.03 15.79 3.61
C LYS A 37 -16.77 17.05 3.18
N ARG A 38 -18.07 16.93 2.90
CA ARG A 38 -18.91 18.06 2.50
C ARG A 38 -20.35 17.79 2.89
N ASP A 39 -21.03 18.78 3.48
CA ASP A 39 -22.46 18.73 3.83
C ASP A 39 -22.85 17.48 4.65
N ASP A 40 -22.03 17.14 5.66
CA ASP A 40 -22.13 15.92 6.50
C ASP A 40 -22.08 14.58 5.73
N VAL A 41 -21.50 14.60 4.53
CA VAL A 41 -21.22 13.40 3.73
C VAL A 41 -19.70 13.23 3.59
N LEU A 42 -19.22 12.01 3.84
CA LEU A 42 -17.88 11.56 3.51
C LEU A 42 -17.91 10.85 2.16
N TRP A 43 -17.27 11.44 1.16
CA TRP A 43 -16.99 10.82 -0.13
C TRP A 43 -15.61 10.19 -0.06
N VAL A 44 -15.52 8.86 -0.15
CA VAL A 44 -14.25 8.13 0.05
C VAL A 44 -14.06 7.08 -1.04
N LYS A 45 -12.80 6.79 -1.41
CA LYS A 45 -12.46 5.73 -2.36
C LYS A 45 -13.13 4.40 -1.98
N ALA A 46 -13.70 3.72 -2.96
CA ALA A 46 -14.22 2.37 -2.85
C ALA A 46 -13.09 1.33 -2.77
N SER A 47 -13.29 0.28 -1.97
CA SER A 47 -12.36 -0.85 -1.89
C SER A 47 -12.31 -1.59 -3.23
N GLY A 48 -11.11 -2.02 -3.65
CA GLY A 48 -10.90 -2.73 -4.91
C GLY A 48 -10.84 -1.83 -6.15
N THR A 49 -10.95 -0.51 -5.99
CA THR A 49 -10.76 0.46 -7.07
C THR A 49 -9.37 1.11 -6.99
N TRP A 50 -8.90 1.61 -8.13
CA TRP A 50 -7.60 2.28 -8.26
C TRP A 50 -7.84 3.77 -8.41
N LEU A 51 -7.06 4.59 -7.68
CA LEU A 51 -7.17 6.05 -7.76
C LEU A 51 -6.88 6.55 -9.19
N ALA A 52 -5.99 5.88 -9.93
CA ALA A 52 -5.67 6.18 -11.33
C ALA A 52 -6.93 6.25 -12.22
N HIS A 53 -7.94 5.42 -11.94
CA HIS A 53 -9.16 5.33 -12.73
C HIS A 53 -10.24 6.33 -12.33
N ALA A 54 -9.96 7.27 -11.42
CA ALA A 54 -10.97 8.19 -10.88
C ALA A 54 -11.68 9.03 -11.95
N ARG A 55 -11.00 9.34 -13.07
CA ARG A 55 -11.57 10.07 -14.21
C ARG A 55 -12.39 9.19 -15.16
N GLU A 56 -12.17 7.88 -15.12
CA GLU A 56 -12.74 6.94 -16.09
C GLU A 56 -14.04 6.31 -15.59
N ARG A 57 -14.20 6.20 -14.26
CA ARG A 57 -15.33 5.52 -13.63
C ARG A 57 -15.56 6.04 -12.22
N ASP A 58 -16.76 5.84 -11.72
CA ASP A 58 -17.10 6.16 -10.32
C ASP A 58 -16.31 5.27 -9.37
N ILE A 59 -15.50 5.88 -8.52
CA ILE A 59 -14.73 5.20 -7.47
C ILE A 59 -15.01 5.74 -6.07
N PHE A 60 -15.88 6.74 -5.93
CA PHE A 60 -16.19 7.35 -4.64
C PHE A 60 -17.55 6.89 -4.12
N VAL A 61 -17.60 6.57 -2.83
CA VAL A 61 -18.85 6.21 -2.15
C VAL A 61 -19.23 7.28 -1.14
N PRO A 62 -20.49 7.73 -1.12
CA PRO A 62 -20.99 8.63 -0.10
C PRO A 62 -21.40 7.86 1.16
N LEU A 63 -20.95 8.33 2.32
CA LEU A 63 -21.37 7.84 3.63
C LEU A 63 -21.79 9.01 4.54
N PRO A 64 -22.84 8.87 5.35
CA PRO A 64 -23.19 9.89 6.34
C PRO A 64 -22.08 10.04 7.39
N LEU A 65 -21.39 11.18 7.38
CA LEU A 65 -20.20 11.40 8.18
C LEU A 65 -20.48 11.28 9.69
N ALA A 66 -21.61 11.82 10.16
CA ALA A 66 -22.03 11.67 11.55
C ALA A 66 -22.19 10.19 11.96
N LYS A 67 -22.78 9.34 11.10
CA LYS A 67 -22.95 7.90 11.40
C LYS A 67 -21.62 7.15 11.39
N VAL A 68 -20.73 7.49 10.45
CA VAL A 68 -19.39 6.92 10.39
C VAL A 68 -18.63 7.27 11.67
N ARG A 69 -18.64 8.54 12.10
CA ARG A 69 -17.99 8.99 13.34
C ARG A 69 -18.60 8.38 14.59
N ASP A 70 -19.93 8.21 14.62
CA ASP A 70 -20.61 7.56 15.73
C ASP A 70 -20.19 6.10 15.88
N ALA A 71 -20.12 5.36 14.77
CA ALA A 71 -19.64 3.97 14.76
C ALA A 71 -18.25 3.82 15.40
N LEU A 72 -17.36 4.80 15.23
CA LEU A 72 -15.99 4.77 15.79
C LEU A 72 -15.94 4.88 17.31
N ARG A 73 -17.01 5.34 17.95
CA ARG A 73 -17.11 5.44 19.41
C ARG A 73 -17.40 4.10 20.07
N HIS A 74 -17.82 3.10 19.30
CA HIS A 74 -18.17 1.78 19.79
C HIS A 74 -17.06 0.76 19.54
N GLU A 75 -16.96 -0.24 20.43
CA GLU A 75 -16.00 -1.34 20.31
C GLU A 75 -16.24 -2.21 19.07
N ASP A 76 -17.50 -2.35 18.65
CA ASP A 76 -17.94 -3.05 17.43
C ASP A 76 -17.94 -2.14 16.17
N GLY A 77 -17.18 -1.04 16.20
CA GLY A 77 -17.20 0.00 15.17
C GLY A 77 -16.92 -0.50 13.75
N GLU A 78 -16.02 -1.48 13.58
CA GLU A 78 -15.74 -2.08 12.28
C GLU A 78 -16.98 -2.76 11.66
N ALA A 79 -17.75 -3.50 12.47
CA ALA A 79 -18.96 -4.17 12.02
C ALA A 79 -20.05 -3.15 11.65
N ARG A 80 -20.18 -2.07 12.44
CA ARG A 80 -21.11 -0.97 12.15
C ARG A 80 -20.77 -0.25 10.84
N LEU A 81 -19.49 0.01 10.58
CA LEU A 81 -19.05 0.62 9.32
C LEU A 81 -19.32 -0.30 8.12
N ALA A 82 -19.07 -1.60 8.27
CA ALA A 82 -19.38 -2.58 7.24
C ALA A 82 -20.89 -2.60 6.91
N GLN A 83 -21.75 -2.44 7.93
CA GLN A 83 -23.19 -2.34 7.75
C GLN A 83 -23.62 -1.04 7.05
N LEU A 84 -22.99 0.11 7.35
CA LEU A 84 -23.29 1.37 6.67
C LEU A 84 -23.05 1.30 5.15
N GLY A 85 -22.02 0.57 4.73
CA GLY A 85 -21.70 0.35 3.32
C GLY A 85 -22.41 -0.84 2.68
N SER A 86 -23.20 -1.63 3.42
CA SER A 86 -23.67 -2.94 2.93
C SER A 86 -24.67 -2.86 1.78
N ALA A 87 -25.45 -1.77 1.73
CA ALA A 87 -26.47 -1.50 0.72
C ALA A 87 -25.94 -0.71 -0.50
N LEU A 88 -24.67 -0.32 -0.48
CA LEU A 88 -24.04 0.40 -1.60
C LEU A 88 -23.54 -0.58 -2.66
N THR A 89 -23.62 -0.16 -3.93
CA THR A 89 -23.07 -0.93 -5.07
C THR A 89 -21.56 -1.13 -4.93
N LEU A 90 -20.87 -0.07 -4.49
CA LEU A 90 -19.44 -0.09 -4.21
C LEU A 90 -19.22 -0.13 -2.69
N ARG A 91 -18.28 -0.95 -2.23
CA ARG A 91 -17.92 -1.03 -0.82
C ARG A 91 -16.93 0.09 -0.47
N PRO A 92 -17.11 0.82 0.65
CA PRO A 92 -16.12 1.80 1.11
C PRO A 92 -14.75 1.17 1.41
N SER A 93 -13.68 1.97 1.31
CA SER A 93 -12.33 1.56 1.74
C SER A 93 -12.34 1.09 3.20
N ILE A 94 -11.43 0.17 3.53
CA ILE A 94 -11.22 -0.30 4.91
C ILE A 94 -10.71 0.81 5.82
N GLU A 95 -10.06 1.83 5.26
CA GLU A 95 -9.51 2.98 5.97
C GLU A 95 -10.49 4.15 6.04
N THR A 96 -11.74 3.96 5.62
CA THR A 96 -12.80 4.98 5.71
C THR A 96 -12.90 5.60 7.11
N SER A 97 -12.69 4.79 8.15
CA SER A 97 -12.66 5.22 9.54
C SER A 97 -11.57 6.24 9.82
N LEU A 98 -10.35 6.03 9.31
CA LEU A 98 -9.25 6.98 9.42
C LEU A 98 -9.60 8.30 8.73
N HIS A 99 -10.14 8.24 7.50
CA HIS A 99 -10.58 9.42 6.77
C HIS A 99 -11.65 10.22 7.54
N ALA A 100 -12.61 9.55 8.19
CA ALA A 100 -13.66 10.20 8.97
C ALA A 100 -13.18 10.87 10.26
N LEU A 101 -12.13 10.31 10.88
CA LEU A 101 -11.53 10.85 12.10
C LEU A 101 -10.78 12.15 11.87
N LEU A 102 -10.01 12.25 10.79
CA LEU A 102 -9.27 13.47 10.50
C LEU A 102 -10.26 14.66 10.35
N PRO A 103 -10.01 15.80 11.00
CA PRO A 103 -10.92 16.94 10.97
C PRO A 103 -10.96 17.62 9.60
N HIS A 104 -9.93 17.43 8.78
CA HIS A 104 -9.71 18.11 7.51
C HIS A 104 -10.79 17.77 6.47
N PRO A 105 -11.26 18.73 5.66
CA PRO A 105 -12.20 18.49 4.57
C PRO A 105 -11.67 17.47 3.55
N LEU A 106 -10.43 17.63 3.11
CA LEU A 106 -9.77 16.74 2.15
C LEU A 106 -8.72 15.91 2.89
N VAL A 107 -8.74 14.59 2.65
CA VAL A 107 -7.74 13.67 3.20
C VAL A 107 -7.16 12.83 2.07
N VAL A 108 -5.84 12.73 2.02
CA VAL A 108 -5.06 12.01 1.02
C VAL A 108 -4.17 11.01 1.73
N HIS A 109 -4.41 9.72 1.52
CA HIS A 109 -3.55 8.64 1.97
C HIS A 109 -2.82 8.04 0.76
N VAL A 110 -1.50 8.10 0.79
CA VAL A 110 -0.62 7.54 -0.25
C VAL A 110 0.38 6.56 0.35
N HIS A 111 0.75 5.56 -0.43
CA HIS A 111 1.79 4.59 -0.09
C HIS A 111 3.10 5.07 -0.73
N SER A 112 3.51 6.28 -0.32
CA SER A 112 4.71 6.94 -0.84
C SER A 112 5.93 6.03 -0.66
N VAL A 113 6.61 5.71 -1.75
CA VAL A 113 7.82 4.88 -1.76
C VAL A 113 8.89 5.49 -0.85
N ASN A 114 9.08 6.81 -0.94
CA ASN A 114 10.06 7.52 -0.11
C ASN A 114 9.69 7.45 1.36
N THR A 115 8.41 7.70 1.68
CA THR A 115 7.92 7.63 3.06
C THR A 115 8.05 6.22 3.62
N ILE A 116 7.67 5.19 2.86
CA ILE A 116 7.83 3.78 3.28
C ILE A 116 9.31 3.46 3.52
N ALA A 117 10.21 3.84 2.61
CA ALA A 117 11.65 3.58 2.74
C ALA A 117 12.28 4.22 3.98
N TRP A 118 11.71 5.30 4.52
CA TRP A 118 12.04 5.81 5.85
C TRP A 118 11.31 5.06 6.96
N ALA A 119 10.00 4.88 6.82
CA ALA A 119 9.09 4.37 7.85
C ALA A 119 9.32 2.91 8.26
N ILE A 120 10.14 2.16 7.51
CA ILE A 120 10.58 0.80 7.82
C ILE A 120 11.94 0.76 8.56
N ARG A 121 12.55 1.90 8.90
CA ARG A 121 13.86 1.95 9.58
C ARG A 121 13.70 1.94 11.10
N THR A 122 14.65 1.33 11.82
CA THR A 122 14.60 1.28 13.30
C THR A 122 14.62 2.66 13.96
N ARG A 123 15.27 3.65 13.33
CA ARG A 123 15.39 5.03 13.81
C ARG A 123 14.51 6.02 13.03
N ALA A 124 13.51 5.52 12.30
CA ALA A 124 12.67 6.31 11.39
C ALA A 124 12.09 7.57 12.02
N GLN A 125 11.47 7.45 13.20
CA GLN A 125 10.81 8.56 13.86
C GLN A 125 11.78 9.74 14.15
N ALA A 126 12.99 9.44 14.61
CA ALA A 126 13.98 10.47 14.92
C ALA A 126 14.57 11.11 13.65
N GLN A 127 14.80 10.31 12.61
CA GLN A 127 15.28 10.80 11.31
C GLN A 127 14.24 11.70 10.64
N LEU A 128 12.98 11.25 10.60
CA LEU A 128 11.86 12.02 10.06
C LEU A 128 11.57 13.28 10.87
N ALA A 129 11.80 13.29 12.18
CA ALA A 129 11.68 14.51 12.97
C ALA A 129 12.63 15.62 12.50
N THR A 130 13.81 15.27 12.02
CA THR A 130 14.75 16.23 11.44
C THR A 130 14.30 16.67 10.05
N LEU A 131 13.87 15.71 9.21
CA LEU A 131 13.47 15.98 7.83
C LEU A 131 12.17 16.80 7.75
N LEU A 132 11.22 16.57 8.64
CA LEU A 132 9.89 17.18 8.63
C LEU A 132 9.78 18.34 9.63
N ASP A 133 10.91 18.87 10.12
CA ASP A 133 10.93 19.98 11.07
C ASP A 133 10.15 21.20 10.55
N GLY A 134 9.31 21.79 11.39
CA GLY A 134 8.42 22.90 11.02
C GLY A 134 7.15 22.52 10.25
N LEU A 135 6.92 21.25 9.93
CA LEU A 135 5.60 20.76 9.50
C LEU A 135 4.80 20.27 10.70
N ASP A 136 3.47 20.42 10.69
CA ASP A 136 2.62 19.79 11.71
C ASP A 136 2.40 18.31 11.36
N TRP A 137 3.35 17.47 11.75
CA TRP A 137 3.36 16.05 11.44
C TRP A 137 3.36 15.17 12.70
N ALA A 138 2.79 13.97 12.62
CA ALA A 138 2.84 12.95 13.68
C ALA A 138 3.38 11.61 13.18
N TRP A 139 4.08 10.91 14.08
CA TRP A 139 4.42 9.51 13.90
C TRP A 139 3.33 8.60 14.49
N ILE A 140 2.88 7.63 13.71
CA ILE A 140 1.99 6.56 14.16
C ILE A 140 2.79 5.26 14.09
N ALA A 141 3.01 4.63 15.25
CA ALA A 141 3.62 3.30 15.32
C ALA A 141 2.79 2.28 14.53
N TYR A 142 3.43 1.20 14.08
CA TYR A 142 2.77 0.24 13.22
C TYR A 142 1.50 -0.30 13.88
N GLN A 143 0.42 -0.29 13.12
CA GLN A 143 -0.85 -0.89 13.44
C GLN A 143 -1.41 -1.49 12.16
N ARG A 144 -2.07 -2.65 12.29
CA ARG A 144 -2.75 -3.27 11.16
C ARG A 144 -3.76 -2.28 10.54
N PRO A 145 -3.80 -2.13 9.20
CA PRO A 145 -4.78 -1.31 8.50
C PRO A 145 -6.22 -1.60 8.92
N GLY A 146 -7.06 -0.56 8.89
CA GLY A 146 -8.44 -0.61 9.37
C GLY A 146 -8.60 -0.09 10.80
N TYR A 147 -9.39 -0.79 11.63
CA TYR A 147 -9.80 -0.30 12.93
C TYR A 147 -8.66 -0.15 13.96
N PRO A 148 -7.66 -1.05 14.06
CA PRO A 148 -6.52 -0.85 14.97
C PRO A 148 -5.73 0.43 14.67
N LEU A 149 -5.39 0.67 13.40
CA LEU A 149 -4.76 1.91 12.95
C LEU A 149 -5.61 3.15 13.28
N THR A 150 -6.91 3.06 13.03
CA THR A 150 -7.88 4.13 13.36
C THR A 150 -7.83 4.52 14.84
N ARG A 151 -7.74 3.53 15.74
CA ARG A 151 -7.65 3.78 17.19
C ARG A 151 -6.35 4.47 17.59
N ALA A 152 -5.22 4.09 16.99
CA ALA A 152 -3.95 4.76 17.24
C ALA A 152 -3.95 6.21 16.74
N VAL A 153 -4.53 6.47 15.56
CA VAL A 153 -4.71 7.83 15.05
C VAL A 153 -5.63 8.64 15.98
N ALA A 154 -6.73 8.06 16.48
CA ALA A 154 -7.64 8.74 17.42
C ALA A 154 -6.94 9.19 18.71
N GLN A 155 -5.97 8.41 19.21
CA GLN A 155 -5.18 8.80 20.39
C GLN A 155 -4.34 10.05 20.12
N VAL A 156 -3.68 10.15 18.96
CA VAL A 156 -2.96 11.37 18.56
C VAL A 156 -3.93 12.54 18.42
N LEU A 157 -5.05 12.32 17.73
CA LEU A 157 -6.08 13.33 17.49
C LEU A 157 -6.74 13.87 18.77
N SER A 158 -6.68 13.13 19.88
CA SER A 158 -7.20 13.59 21.18
C SER A 158 -6.40 14.75 21.79
N THR A 159 -5.17 14.98 21.33
CA THR A 159 -4.27 16.01 21.88
C THR A 159 -3.93 17.11 20.89
N ARG A 160 -3.96 16.81 19.58
CA ARG A 160 -3.57 17.73 18.50
C ARG A 160 -4.12 17.24 17.16
N SER A 161 -4.16 18.09 16.15
CA SER A 161 -4.70 17.74 14.82
C SER A 161 -3.65 17.98 13.72
N PRO A 162 -2.65 17.08 13.58
CA PRO A 162 -1.61 17.21 12.56
C PRO A 162 -2.19 17.21 11.15
N ASP A 163 -1.53 17.95 10.27
CA ASP A 163 -1.81 17.92 8.83
C ASP A 163 -1.13 16.74 8.14
N VAL A 164 -0.08 16.16 8.75
CA VAL A 164 0.67 15.02 8.20
C VAL A 164 0.75 13.88 9.21
N LEU A 165 0.43 12.66 8.81
CA LEU A 165 0.70 11.44 9.58
C LEU A 165 1.65 10.55 8.79
N VAL A 166 2.80 10.22 9.39
CA VAL A 166 3.66 9.15 8.89
C VAL A 166 3.31 7.87 9.64
N LEU A 167 2.90 6.86 8.90
CA LEU A 167 2.50 5.55 9.41
C LEU A 167 3.67 4.58 9.26
N ALA A 168 4.21 4.09 10.39
CA ALA A 168 5.30 3.12 10.40
C ALA A 168 4.94 1.90 9.53
N ASN A 169 5.89 1.45 8.70
CA ASN A 169 5.70 0.33 7.79
C ASN A 169 4.46 0.43 6.87
N HIS A 170 3.91 1.62 6.58
CA HIS A 170 2.66 1.70 5.83
C HIS A 170 2.62 2.84 4.81
N GLY A 171 2.80 4.09 5.22
CA GLY A 171 2.71 5.20 4.26
C GLY A 171 2.44 6.55 4.91
N LEU A 172 1.79 7.43 4.16
CA LEU A 172 1.59 8.84 4.48
C LEU A 172 0.11 9.20 4.41
N VAL A 173 -0.38 9.96 5.39
CA VAL A 173 -1.71 10.59 5.34
C VAL A 173 -1.53 12.10 5.44
N ILE A 174 -2.22 12.83 4.59
CA ILE A 174 -2.27 14.30 4.59
C ILE A 174 -3.71 14.75 4.76
N GLY A 175 -3.93 15.68 5.69
CA GLY A 175 -5.15 16.45 5.82
C GLY A 175 -4.96 17.87 5.29
N ALA A 176 -5.93 18.37 4.52
CA ALA A 176 -5.90 19.73 3.98
C ALA A 176 -7.30 20.32 3.83
N ASN A 177 -7.37 21.65 3.67
CA ASN A 177 -8.65 22.34 3.45
C ASN A 177 -9.17 22.18 2.01
N ASP A 178 -8.25 22.12 1.05
CA ASP A 178 -8.55 22.06 -0.37
C ASP A 178 -7.42 21.33 -1.13
N ARG A 179 -7.64 21.11 -2.43
CA ARG A 179 -6.70 20.42 -3.31
C ARG A 179 -5.36 21.14 -3.42
N VAL A 180 -5.35 22.47 -3.47
CA VAL A 180 -4.12 23.26 -3.65
C VAL A 180 -3.20 23.07 -2.43
N GLN A 181 -3.77 23.13 -1.23
CA GLN A 181 -3.03 22.87 0.00
C GLN A 181 -2.58 21.41 0.11
N ALA A 182 -3.42 20.44 -0.30
CA ALA A 182 -3.03 19.04 -0.33
C ALA A 182 -1.87 18.76 -1.28
N ASP A 183 -1.94 19.29 -2.51
CA ASP A 183 -0.88 19.17 -3.52
C ASP A 183 0.43 19.79 -3.01
N ALA A 184 0.39 21.00 -2.43
CA ALA A 184 1.56 21.69 -1.92
C ALA A 184 2.20 20.96 -0.73
N LEU A 185 1.38 20.49 0.22
CA LEU A 185 1.88 19.77 1.40
C LEU A 185 2.45 18.39 1.03
N LEU A 186 1.79 17.67 0.11
CA LEU A 186 2.31 16.39 -0.38
C LEU A 186 3.64 16.57 -1.10
N ALA A 187 3.74 17.55 -2.00
CA ALA A 187 4.97 17.86 -2.71
C ALA A 187 6.11 18.26 -1.75
N GLU A 188 5.81 19.05 -0.72
CA GLU A 188 6.82 19.45 0.27
C GLU A 188 7.29 18.27 1.13
N VAL A 189 6.37 17.41 1.59
CA VAL A 189 6.76 16.18 2.31
C VAL A 189 7.64 15.31 1.41
N GLU A 190 7.19 15.00 0.20
CA GLU A 190 7.94 14.16 -0.75
C GLU A 190 9.33 14.74 -1.06
N ARG A 191 9.44 16.05 -1.23
CA ARG A 191 10.73 16.72 -1.45
C ARG A 191 11.68 16.52 -0.27
N ARG A 192 11.18 16.58 0.97
CA ARG A 192 12.00 16.43 2.18
C ARG A 192 12.37 14.98 2.48
N VAL A 193 11.50 14.03 2.14
CA VAL A 193 11.76 12.61 2.37
C VAL A 193 12.39 11.90 1.17
N ALA A 194 12.61 12.61 0.06
CA ALA A 194 13.16 12.05 -1.17
C ALA A 194 14.46 11.26 -0.92
N ILE A 195 14.48 10.02 -1.40
CA ILE A 195 15.69 9.18 -1.39
C ILE A 195 16.07 8.84 -2.83
N VAL A 196 17.36 8.97 -3.14
CA VAL A 196 17.91 8.58 -4.44
C VAL A 196 17.85 7.06 -4.57
N GLU A 197 17.28 6.60 -5.68
CA GLU A 197 17.26 5.19 -6.05
C GLU A 197 18.66 4.73 -6.45
N ARG A 198 19.09 3.58 -5.93
CA ARG A 198 20.31 2.92 -6.39
C ARG A 198 20.14 2.40 -7.81
N VAL A 199 21.20 2.52 -8.60
CA VAL A 199 21.25 1.92 -9.94
C VAL A 199 21.59 0.45 -9.80
N ALA A 200 20.62 -0.43 -10.05
CA ALA A 200 20.84 -1.86 -10.04
C ALA A 200 21.56 -2.34 -11.31
N PRO A 201 22.39 -3.41 -11.24
CA PRO A 201 22.92 -4.06 -12.42
C PRO A 201 21.81 -4.59 -13.35
N PRO A 202 22.07 -4.69 -14.67
CA PRO A 202 21.08 -5.20 -15.62
C PRO A 202 20.75 -6.67 -15.37
N SER A 203 19.57 -7.09 -15.83
CA SER A 203 19.14 -8.48 -15.81
C SER A 203 20.02 -9.37 -16.70
N GLN A 204 20.03 -10.68 -16.43
CA GLN A 204 20.75 -11.70 -17.20
C GLN A 204 19.76 -12.75 -17.76
N PRO A 205 19.10 -12.47 -18.90
CA PRO A 205 18.03 -13.32 -19.43
C PRO A 205 18.43 -14.78 -19.67
N GLN A 206 19.68 -15.04 -20.06
CA GLN A 206 20.18 -16.40 -20.28
C GLN A 206 20.23 -17.20 -18.98
N ARG A 207 20.60 -16.57 -17.86
CA ARG A 207 20.61 -17.22 -16.54
C ARG A 207 19.20 -17.43 -16.01
N LEU A 208 18.29 -16.48 -16.24
CA LEU A 208 16.87 -16.65 -15.93
C LEU A 208 16.29 -17.85 -16.70
N ALA A 209 16.56 -17.95 -18.00
CA ALA A 209 16.08 -19.06 -18.82
C ALA A 209 16.66 -20.42 -18.38
N ALA A 210 17.93 -20.45 -17.95
CA ALA A 210 18.61 -21.67 -17.55
C ALA A 210 18.01 -22.33 -16.29
N VAL A 211 17.44 -21.55 -15.37
CA VAL A 211 16.84 -22.07 -14.12
C VAL A 211 15.32 -22.23 -14.21
N ASN A 212 14.67 -21.65 -15.22
CA ASN A 212 13.20 -21.53 -15.31
C ASN A 212 12.52 -22.77 -15.93
N ASP A 213 12.58 -23.89 -15.21
CA ASP A 213 11.93 -25.16 -15.57
C ASP A 213 10.40 -25.16 -15.37
N LEU A 214 9.84 -24.15 -14.71
CA LEU A 214 8.40 -23.95 -14.53
C LEU A 214 7.75 -23.03 -15.58
N HIS A 215 8.53 -22.50 -16.53
CA HIS A 215 8.06 -21.51 -17.52
C HIS A 215 7.36 -20.29 -16.90
N TRP A 216 7.87 -19.80 -15.78
CA TRP A 216 7.43 -18.55 -15.17
C TRP A 216 7.73 -17.35 -16.07
N ALA A 217 6.92 -16.30 -15.92
CA ALA A 217 7.02 -15.09 -16.73
C ALA A 217 8.12 -14.15 -16.20
N LEU A 218 8.52 -13.20 -17.05
CA LEU A 218 9.29 -12.02 -16.63
C LEU A 218 8.33 -10.98 -16.01
N PRO A 219 8.81 -10.14 -15.08
CA PRO A 219 8.00 -9.07 -14.51
C PRO A 219 7.59 -8.04 -15.57
N GLY A 220 6.46 -7.38 -15.35
CA GLY A 220 5.94 -6.36 -16.28
C GLY A 220 6.76 -5.06 -16.34
N THR A 221 7.74 -4.87 -15.45
CA THR A 221 8.59 -3.68 -15.38
C THR A 221 10.06 -4.07 -15.17
N GLU A 222 10.96 -3.55 -16.01
CA GLU A 222 12.39 -3.91 -15.99
C GLU A 222 13.07 -3.62 -14.64
N SER A 223 12.73 -2.52 -13.97
CA SER A 223 13.33 -2.14 -12.68
C SER A 223 13.09 -3.16 -11.57
N VAL A 224 12.08 -4.03 -11.70
CA VAL A 224 11.82 -5.13 -10.76
C VAL A 224 13.01 -6.10 -10.70
N HIS A 225 13.77 -6.26 -11.79
CA HIS A 225 14.96 -7.10 -11.78
C HIS A 225 16.02 -6.63 -10.76
N GLY A 226 16.00 -5.34 -10.39
CA GLY A 226 16.82 -4.79 -9.32
C GLY A 226 16.70 -5.54 -7.99
N LEU A 227 15.55 -6.14 -7.69
CA LEU A 227 15.35 -6.96 -6.49
C LEU A 227 16.28 -8.17 -6.40
N ALA A 228 16.82 -8.65 -7.52
CA ALA A 228 17.73 -9.79 -7.51
C ALA A 228 19.12 -9.45 -8.04
N THR A 229 19.28 -8.35 -8.78
CA THR A 229 20.59 -7.92 -9.30
C THR A 229 21.33 -6.98 -8.36
N ASP A 230 20.64 -6.22 -7.51
CA ASP A 230 21.23 -5.44 -6.40
C ASP A 230 21.32 -6.31 -5.15
N ALA A 231 22.53 -6.47 -4.61
CA ALA A 231 22.79 -7.37 -3.48
C ALA A 231 21.98 -6.99 -2.23
N GLN A 232 21.83 -5.68 -1.99
CA GLN A 232 21.10 -5.18 -0.85
C GLN A 232 19.59 -5.34 -1.03
N ALA A 233 19.05 -5.01 -2.21
CA ALA A 233 17.63 -5.22 -2.50
C ALA A 233 17.24 -6.70 -2.41
N LEU A 234 18.13 -7.60 -2.84
CA LEU A 234 17.97 -9.06 -2.70
C LEU A 234 17.84 -9.49 -1.24
N GLN A 235 18.72 -9.02 -0.36
CA GLN A 235 18.61 -9.30 1.07
C GLN A 235 17.29 -8.74 1.64
N ILE A 236 16.95 -7.49 1.29
CA ILE A 236 15.73 -6.85 1.76
C ILE A 236 14.48 -7.64 1.37
N ALA A 237 14.39 -8.09 0.12
CA ALA A 237 13.26 -8.84 -0.41
C ALA A 237 13.19 -10.28 0.12
N ARG A 238 14.33 -10.90 0.42
CA ARG A 238 14.42 -12.24 1.00
C ARG A 238 13.95 -12.27 2.45
N ASP A 239 14.31 -11.26 3.24
CA ASP A 239 14.22 -11.33 4.70
C ASP A 239 12.82 -10.99 5.25
N GLY A 240 11.78 -10.97 4.41
CA GLY A 240 10.37 -10.91 4.81
C GLY A 240 9.65 -9.60 4.47
N VAL A 241 8.43 -9.47 4.99
CA VAL A 241 7.48 -8.41 4.60
C VAL A 241 7.80 -7.06 5.25
N LEU A 242 7.77 -6.00 4.45
CA LEU A 242 8.07 -4.64 4.89
C LEU A 242 6.82 -3.81 5.26
N TYR A 243 5.69 -4.01 4.59
CA TYR A 243 4.49 -3.19 4.75
C TYR A 243 3.22 -3.96 4.36
N PRO A 244 2.01 -3.55 4.77
CA PRO A 244 0.80 -4.36 4.64
C PRO A 244 0.48 -4.83 3.22
N ASP A 245 0.54 -3.91 2.25
CA ASP A 245 0.23 -4.25 0.85
C ASP A 245 1.23 -5.25 0.25
N HIS A 246 2.48 -5.27 0.70
CA HIS A 246 3.44 -6.30 0.31
C HIS A 246 2.89 -7.68 0.73
N ALA A 247 2.46 -7.87 1.98
CA ALA A 247 1.87 -9.14 2.41
C ALA A 247 0.61 -9.50 1.61
N VAL A 248 -0.31 -8.54 1.43
CA VAL A 248 -1.59 -8.79 0.75
C VAL A 248 -1.37 -9.25 -0.69
N PHE A 249 -0.52 -8.58 -1.45
CA PHE A 249 -0.40 -8.85 -2.89
C PHE A 249 0.71 -9.84 -3.26
N LEU A 250 1.79 -9.93 -2.46
CA LEU A 250 2.95 -10.77 -2.77
C LEU A 250 3.10 -11.98 -1.84
N GLY A 251 2.34 -12.02 -0.75
CA GLY A 251 2.37 -13.10 0.22
C GLY A 251 3.50 -12.97 1.26
N HIS A 252 3.95 -14.12 1.77
CA HIS A 252 4.85 -14.21 2.92
C HIS A 252 6.32 -13.98 2.56
N CYS A 253 6.76 -14.57 1.44
CA CYS A 253 8.16 -14.57 1.05
C CYS A 253 8.33 -14.84 -0.46
N ALA A 254 9.49 -14.46 -0.97
CA ALA A 254 9.94 -14.82 -2.31
C ALA A 254 10.67 -16.17 -2.30
N ALA A 255 10.57 -16.94 -3.39
CA ALA A 255 11.56 -17.99 -3.62
C ALA A 255 12.91 -17.36 -3.93
N VAL A 256 13.99 -17.88 -3.36
CA VAL A 256 15.36 -17.49 -3.74
C VAL A 256 16.04 -18.70 -4.35
N VAL A 257 16.42 -18.61 -5.63
CA VAL A 257 17.07 -19.71 -6.35
C VAL A 257 18.54 -19.80 -5.91
N GLY A 258 18.90 -20.94 -5.32
CA GLY A 258 20.25 -21.28 -4.91
C GLY A 258 21.18 -21.61 -6.07
N GLU A 259 22.47 -21.74 -5.77
CA GLU A 259 23.46 -22.13 -6.77
C GLU A 259 23.22 -23.57 -7.26
N GLY A 260 23.04 -23.74 -8.58
CA GLY A 260 22.74 -25.03 -9.20
C GLY A 260 21.31 -25.54 -8.95
N GLU A 261 20.46 -24.76 -8.26
CA GLU A 261 19.06 -25.08 -8.00
C GLU A 261 18.19 -24.68 -9.21
N SER A 262 17.21 -25.51 -9.59
CA SER A 262 16.18 -25.11 -10.54
C SER A 262 15.07 -24.29 -9.86
N LEU A 263 14.24 -23.62 -10.65
CA LEU A 263 13.14 -22.83 -10.11
C LEU A 263 12.12 -23.72 -9.37
N SER A 264 11.78 -24.90 -9.89
CA SER A 264 10.90 -25.86 -9.21
C SER A 264 11.40 -26.25 -7.83
N GLN A 265 12.69 -26.55 -7.68
CA GLN A 265 13.31 -26.88 -6.40
C GLN A 265 13.23 -25.70 -5.41
N ALA A 266 13.52 -24.49 -5.86
CA ALA A 266 13.44 -23.29 -5.02
C ALA A 266 12.00 -23.01 -4.56
N VAL A 267 11.02 -23.18 -5.44
CA VAL A 267 9.60 -23.03 -5.14
C VAL A 267 9.11 -24.10 -4.17
N GLU A 268 9.48 -25.37 -4.37
CA GLU A 268 9.12 -26.48 -3.48
C GLU A 268 9.68 -26.26 -2.08
N ARG A 269 10.97 -25.90 -1.96
CA ARG A 269 11.61 -25.59 -0.69
C ARG A 269 10.92 -24.43 0.02
N THR A 270 10.70 -23.32 -0.68
CA THR A 270 10.04 -22.14 -0.11
C THR A 270 8.61 -22.45 0.34
N THR A 271 7.89 -23.28 -0.43
CA THR A 271 6.52 -23.72 -0.10
C THR A 271 6.51 -24.64 1.11
N ALA A 272 7.49 -25.54 1.25
CA ALA A 272 7.63 -26.40 2.41
C ALA A 272 7.94 -25.61 3.69
N ASP A 273 8.79 -24.59 3.58
CA ASP A 273 9.20 -23.76 4.72
C ASP A 273 8.09 -22.79 5.18
N SER A 274 7.36 -22.20 4.24
CA SER A 274 6.34 -21.16 4.53
C SER A 274 4.90 -21.66 4.53
N GLY A 275 4.64 -22.85 4.00
CA GLY A 275 3.30 -23.41 3.82
C GLY A 275 2.51 -22.83 2.63
N VAL A 276 3.06 -21.85 1.90
CA VAL A 276 2.39 -21.17 0.78
C VAL A 276 3.32 -21.05 -0.41
N ALA A 277 2.80 -21.26 -1.63
CA ALA A 277 3.58 -21.09 -2.84
C ALA A 277 3.92 -19.60 -3.10
N PRO A 278 5.18 -19.26 -3.39
CA PRO A 278 5.59 -17.87 -3.63
C PRO A 278 5.05 -17.35 -4.97
N ALA A 279 4.71 -16.06 -5.01
CA ALA A 279 4.22 -15.40 -6.24
C ALA A 279 5.36 -14.99 -7.20
N PHE A 280 6.59 -14.92 -6.71
CA PHE A 280 7.77 -14.55 -7.48
C PHE A 280 9.03 -15.18 -6.91
N ALA A 281 10.05 -15.28 -7.75
CA ALA A 281 11.35 -15.85 -7.44
C ALA A 281 12.47 -14.88 -7.77
N LEU A 282 13.45 -14.79 -6.88
CA LEU A 282 14.67 -14.02 -7.01
C LEU A 282 15.78 -14.97 -7.48
N VAL A 283 16.39 -14.66 -8.62
CA VAL A 283 17.55 -15.37 -9.15
C VAL A 283 18.79 -14.48 -8.93
N PRO A 284 19.61 -14.74 -7.89
CA PRO A 284 20.69 -13.84 -7.49
C PRO A 284 21.64 -13.45 -8.63
N GLY A 285 21.78 -12.15 -8.83
CA GLY A 285 22.60 -11.53 -9.88
C GLY A 285 22.03 -11.67 -11.30
N ALA A 286 20.84 -12.25 -11.49
CA ALA A 286 20.24 -12.44 -12.81
C ALA A 286 18.91 -11.71 -12.98
N GLY A 287 18.04 -11.69 -11.98
CA GLY A 287 16.75 -11.01 -12.07
C GLY A 287 15.62 -11.77 -11.36
N VAL A 288 14.40 -11.51 -11.80
CA VAL A 288 13.17 -11.93 -11.12
C VAL A 288 12.31 -12.70 -12.10
N LEU A 289 11.68 -13.76 -11.62
CA LEU A 289 10.65 -14.53 -12.33
C LEU A 289 9.35 -14.43 -11.54
N THR A 290 8.22 -14.40 -12.22
CA THR A 290 6.88 -14.31 -11.61
C THR A 290 6.00 -15.45 -12.05
N VAL A 291 5.09 -15.92 -11.19
CA VAL A 291 4.08 -16.90 -11.58
C VAL A 291 3.31 -16.42 -12.83
N PRO A 292 2.99 -17.32 -13.78
CA PRO A 292 2.15 -16.95 -14.92
C PRO A 292 0.80 -16.40 -14.45
N GLY A 293 0.36 -15.29 -15.05
CA GLY A 293 -0.94 -14.68 -14.72
C GLY A 293 -0.96 -13.87 -13.42
N LEU A 294 0.20 -13.44 -12.91
CA LEU A 294 0.28 -12.51 -11.78
C LEU A 294 -0.60 -11.27 -12.04
N SER A 295 -1.51 -10.96 -11.12
CA SER A 295 -2.49 -9.87 -11.27
C SER A 295 -1.82 -8.51 -11.41
N ASP A 296 -2.49 -7.54 -12.06
CA ASP A 296 -1.97 -6.17 -12.21
C ASP A 296 -1.65 -5.52 -10.85
N GLY A 297 -2.45 -5.82 -9.83
CA GLY A 297 -2.21 -5.35 -8.46
C GLY A 297 -0.92 -5.92 -7.86
N ALA A 298 -0.68 -7.21 -8.04
CA ALA A 298 0.56 -7.85 -7.58
C ALA A 298 1.78 -7.43 -8.40
N GLN A 299 1.64 -7.17 -9.70
CA GLN A 299 2.71 -6.57 -10.52
C GLN A 299 3.08 -5.17 -10.03
N ALA A 300 2.10 -4.31 -9.78
CA ALA A 300 2.32 -2.97 -9.23
C ALA A 300 2.97 -3.04 -7.83
N MET A 301 2.59 -4.03 -7.01
CA MET A 301 3.19 -4.20 -5.69
C MET A 301 4.63 -4.73 -5.75
N LEU A 302 4.94 -5.60 -6.71
CA LEU A 302 6.30 -6.08 -6.96
C LEU A 302 7.21 -4.93 -7.42
N GLN A 303 6.68 -4.03 -8.26
CA GLN A 303 7.37 -2.78 -8.60
C GLN A 303 7.59 -1.88 -7.37
N CYS A 304 6.58 -1.75 -6.50
CA CYS A 304 6.72 -1.00 -5.24
C CYS A 304 7.85 -1.57 -4.37
N LEU A 305 7.91 -2.89 -4.22
CA LEU A 305 8.95 -3.55 -3.45
C LEU A 305 10.35 -3.24 -4.02
N ALA A 306 10.51 -3.27 -5.34
CA ALA A 306 11.77 -2.88 -6.00
C ALA A 306 12.12 -1.41 -5.72
N LEU A 307 11.17 -0.50 -5.90
CA LEU A 307 11.36 0.93 -5.69
C LEU A 307 11.75 1.26 -4.23
N VAL A 308 11.14 0.60 -3.26
CA VAL A 308 11.46 0.74 -1.83
C VAL A 308 12.83 0.13 -1.52
N ALA A 309 13.07 -1.13 -1.92
CA ALA A 309 14.30 -1.84 -1.60
C ALA A 309 15.54 -1.13 -2.17
N LEU A 310 15.44 -0.55 -3.37
CA LEU A 310 16.50 0.23 -4.01
C LEU A 310 16.74 1.62 -3.39
N ARG A 311 15.91 2.06 -2.43
CA ARG A 311 16.05 3.33 -1.68
C ARG A 311 16.43 3.16 -0.22
N VAL A 312 16.63 1.94 0.24
CA VAL A 312 16.97 1.65 1.64
C VAL A 312 18.45 1.37 1.77
N CYS A 313 19.16 1.91 2.77
CA CYS A 313 20.60 1.63 3.03
C CYS A 313 20.78 0.67 4.23
N GLU A 314 21.83 -0.14 4.25
CA GLU A 314 22.01 -1.24 5.25
C GLU A 314 22.24 -0.73 6.67
N ASP A 315 22.84 0.46 6.83
CA ASP A 315 23.31 0.97 8.13
C ASP A 315 22.18 1.29 9.15
N ASP A 316 20.93 1.36 8.70
CA ASP A 316 19.84 1.90 9.52
C ASP A 316 19.00 0.83 10.25
N GLY A 317 19.20 -0.45 9.98
CA GLY A 317 18.38 -1.55 10.51
C GLY A 317 16.90 -1.45 10.08
N LEU A 318 16.29 -2.56 9.72
CA LEU A 318 14.90 -2.57 9.22
C LEU A 318 13.94 -3.22 10.21
N VAL A 319 12.78 -2.58 10.35
CA VAL A 319 11.61 -3.10 11.05
C VAL A 319 10.76 -3.80 10.01
N ARG A 320 10.48 -5.09 10.23
CA ARG A 320 9.63 -5.91 9.36
C ARG A 320 8.34 -6.23 10.08
N LEU A 321 7.30 -6.59 9.31
CA LEU A 321 6.06 -7.07 9.90
C LEU A 321 6.29 -8.45 10.53
N GLY A 322 5.71 -8.67 11.70
CA GLY A 322 5.77 -9.97 12.37
C GLY A 322 4.91 -11.00 11.65
N GLU A 323 5.23 -12.29 11.83
CA GLU A 323 4.50 -13.40 11.20
C GLU A 323 2.98 -13.36 11.47
N ALA A 324 2.59 -13.02 12.70
CA ALA A 324 1.18 -12.89 13.08
C ALA A 324 0.45 -11.78 12.32
N ASP A 325 1.11 -10.65 12.07
CA ASP A 325 0.54 -9.54 11.29
C ASP A 325 0.43 -9.90 9.81
N VAL A 326 1.46 -10.55 9.26
CA VAL A 326 1.48 -11.03 7.86
C VAL A 326 0.35 -12.04 7.63
N ALA A 327 0.22 -13.05 8.51
CA ALA A 327 -0.84 -14.04 8.42
C ALA A 327 -2.23 -13.39 8.50
N ALA A 328 -2.43 -12.46 9.44
CA ALA A 328 -3.71 -11.76 9.60
C ALA A 328 -4.10 -10.89 8.40
N LEU A 329 -3.12 -10.36 7.65
CA LEU A 329 -3.36 -9.58 6.42
C LEU A 329 -3.77 -10.48 5.25
N ILE A 330 -3.11 -11.62 5.11
CA ILE A 330 -3.36 -12.56 4.01
C ILE A 330 -4.69 -13.29 4.19
N ASP A 331 -4.96 -13.79 5.39
CA ASP A 331 -6.25 -14.43 5.71
C ASP A 331 -7.43 -13.47 5.51
N TRP A 332 -7.22 -12.19 5.83
CA TRP A 332 -8.23 -11.17 5.64
C TRP A 332 -8.55 -10.94 4.16
N GLU A 333 -7.56 -10.95 3.27
CA GLU A 333 -7.80 -10.87 1.83
C GLU A 333 -8.53 -12.10 1.30
N ALA A 334 -8.13 -13.30 1.75
CA ALA A 334 -8.80 -14.55 1.40
C ALA A 334 -10.28 -14.55 1.84
N GLU A 335 -10.59 -13.98 3.01
CA GLU A 335 -11.96 -13.77 3.47
C GLU A 335 -12.72 -12.74 2.63
N LYS A 336 -12.07 -11.65 2.22
CA LYS A 336 -12.64 -10.64 1.32
C LYS A 336 -12.99 -11.26 -0.04
N TYR A 337 -12.10 -12.07 -0.61
CA TYR A 337 -12.35 -12.80 -1.86
C TYR A 337 -13.52 -13.77 -1.71
N ARG A 338 -13.54 -14.61 -0.66
CA ARG A 338 -14.66 -15.52 -0.37
C ARG A 338 -16.01 -14.81 -0.31
N ARG A 339 -16.07 -13.64 0.33
CA ARG A 339 -17.31 -12.84 0.42
C ARG A 339 -17.76 -12.26 -0.92
N SER A 340 -16.83 -11.98 -1.85
CA SER A 340 -17.18 -11.49 -3.19
C SER A 340 -17.86 -12.58 -4.05
N LEU A 341 -17.43 -13.84 -3.91
CA LEU A 341 -18.01 -14.99 -4.62
C LEU A 341 -19.45 -15.33 -4.19
N VAL A 342 -19.78 -15.12 -2.91
CA VAL A 342 -21.14 -15.35 -2.38
C VAL A 342 -22.15 -14.32 -2.92
N ARG A 343 -21.69 -13.13 -3.32
CA ARG A 343 -22.56 -12.07 -3.86
C ARG A 343 -22.78 -12.13 -5.37
N THR A 344 -21.93 -12.82 -6.13
CA THR A 344 -22.14 -13.03 -7.57
C THR A 344 -23.13 -14.16 -7.89
N HIS A 345 -23.56 -14.93 -6.89
CA HIS A 345 -24.46 -16.08 -7.03
C HIS A 345 -25.87 -15.86 -6.43
N ASN A 346 -26.21 -14.62 -6.03
CA ASN A 346 -27.54 -14.19 -5.59
C ASN A 346 -28.02 -13.01 -6.44
#